data_AF-A0A1Q3K098-F1
#
_entry.id   AF-A0A1Q3K098-F1
#
_cell.length_a   1.000
_cell.length_b   1.000
_cell.length_c   1.000
_cell.angle_alpha   90.00
_cell.angle_beta   90.00
_cell.angle_gamma   90.00
#
_symmetry.space_group_name_H-M   'P 1'
#
loop_
_entity.id
_entity.type
_entity.pdbx_description
1 polymer ?
#
loop_
_entity_poly.entity_id
_entity_poly.type
_entity_poly.pdbx_seq_one_letter_code
_entity_poly.pdbx_strand_id
1 'polypeptide(L)'
;MEDFQMAEFPKLLNLLYDAAIDPTRWQTFLNVLSSTFSNANGILYEFDRETGHTQFSFGFGNDPAFIAPYLDHFQHINPYRDASGCAPLGVACRSSLVLDVESVSKSEFYNDWMRPQGIPADHLGLLLERRPTTHITFGLAPNAKALAKHNKKYIQWLNLLAPHITRALEINRITREATRERSNAERVAGVVLNIIDAAAFIVTPGGRPVQMNSRAEALLKSRSLLGVEGGGRLVALHPSGDAALSAAVMQLTTKHVSSLQDACGPIPLRSMLDGSTFYAWLIAILPETAAAARFDIGPSVARPMLVLMVQPANEPLNLNPKVIAAVFKLTSAEAKLVSALAAGYSIGDFAEHAGLSRSTVRNQLAAAFAKTETSRQAELVALVIRRLQWHRIVGELR
;
A
#
# COMPACT_ATOMS: atom_id res chain seq x y z
N MET A 1 2.05 41.77 16.24
CA MET A 1 0.98 40.78 15.91
C MET A 1 0.54 41.02 14.48
N GLU A 2 0.35 42.30 14.13
CA GLU A 2 0.10 42.82 12.77
C GLU A 2 1.04 42.25 11.70
N ASP A 3 2.37 42.26 11.89
CA ASP A 3 3.30 41.78 10.83
C ASP A 3 3.05 40.34 10.38
N PHE A 4 2.73 39.43 11.30
CA PHE A 4 2.44 38.04 10.94
C PHE A 4 1.10 37.92 10.25
N GLN A 5 0.07 38.60 10.75
CA GLN A 5 -1.27 38.55 10.14
C GLN A 5 -1.30 39.22 8.75
N MET A 6 -0.49 40.26 8.55
CA MET A 6 -0.49 41.06 7.32
C MET A 6 0.44 40.51 6.23
N ALA A 7 1.54 39.82 6.58
CA ALA A 7 2.52 39.36 5.60
C ALA A 7 2.69 37.82 5.57
N GLU A 8 2.94 37.20 6.71
CA GLU A 8 3.32 35.77 6.78
C GLU A 8 2.10 34.83 6.71
N PHE A 9 1.01 35.18 7.40
CA PHE A 9 -0.19 34.35 7.52
C PHE A 9 -0.90 34.15 6.18
N PRO A 10 -1.15 35.19 5.34
CA PRO A 10 -1.77 34.99 4.03
C PRO A 10 -0.91 34.13 3.10
N LYS A 11 0.42 34.32 3.15
CA LYS A 11 1.38 33.52 2.39
C LYS A 11 1.35 32.04 2.79
N LEU A 12 1.39 31.76 4.10
CA LEU A 12 1.28 30.40 4.63
C LEU A 12 -0.06 29.76 4.27
N LEU A 13 -1.14 30.54 4.34
CA LEU A 13 -2.49 30.06 4.04
C LEU A 13 -2.65 29.67 2.56
N ASN A 14 -2.10 30.48 1.64
CA ASN A 14 -2.10 30.16 0.21
C ASN A 14 -1.31 28.86 -0.06
N LEU A 15 -0.11 28.73 0.51
CA LEU A 15 0.70 27.51 0.36
C LEU A 15 0.01 26.27 0.96
N LEU A 16 -0.72 26.44 2.05
CA LEU A 16 -1.48 25.39 2.70
C LEU A 16 -2.67 24.93 1.85
N TYR A 17 -3.40 25.86 1.22
CA TYR A 17 -4.51 25.50 0.31
C TYR A 17 -4.03 24.95 -1.03
N ASP A 18 -2.88 25.42 -1.54
CA ASP A 18 -2.18 24.75 -2.63
C ASP A 18 -1.87 23.29 -2.28
N ALA A 19 -1.36 23.04 -1.06
CA ALA A 19 -1.11 21.70 -0.55
C ALA A 19 -2.39 20.90 -0.23
N ALA A 20 -3.52 21.58 -0.03
CA ALA A 20 -4.83 20.96 0.14
C ALA A 20 -5.31 20.29 -1.16
N ILE A 21 -4.97 20.88 -2.31
CA ILE A 21 -5.37 20.45 -3.64
C ILE A 21 -4.32 19.52 -4.26
N ASP A 22 -3.04 19.84 -4.07
CA ASP A 22 -1.88 19.11 -4.59
C ASP A 22 -0.99 18.63 -3.43
N PRO A 23 -1.10 17.35 -3.04
CA PRO A 23 -0.36 16.80 -1.90
C PRO A 23 1.16 16.95 -2.00
N THR A 24 1.72 17.09 -3.21
CA THR A 24 3.17 17.23 -3.41
C THR A 24 3.71 18.56 -2.84
N ARG A 25 2.84 19.52 -2.55
CA ARG A 25 3.20 20.86 -2.06
C ARG A 25 3.29 20.97 -0.54
N TRP A 26 2.94 19.94 0.21
CA TRP A 26 3.02 19.99 1.68
C TRP A 26 4.43 20.29 2.19
N GLN A 27 5.46 19.71 1.57
CA GLN A 27 6.83 20.02 1.97
C GLN A 27 7.18 21.50 1.76
N THR A 28 6.68 22.12 0.71
CA THR A 28 6.85 23.56 0.45
C THR A 28 6.21 24.40 1.56
N PHE A 29 4.96 24.09 1.93
CA PHE A 29 4.29 24.76 3.04
C PHE A 29 5.07 24.60 4.35
N LEU A 30 5.48 23.38 4.69
CA LEU A 30 6.18 23.07 5.94
C LEU A 30 7.56 23.73 6.02
N ASN A 31 8.29 23.81 4.91
CA ASN A 31 9.58 24.50 4.85
C ASN A 31 9.42 26.02 5.09
N VAL A 32 8.40 26.65 4.50
CA VAL A 32 8.13 28.08 4.74
C VAL A 32 7.68 28.30 6.18
N LEU A 33 6.82 27.42 6.71
CA LEU A 33 6.38 27.44 8.10
C LEU A 33 7.58 27.35 9.06
N SER A 34 8.54 26.45 8.80
CA SER A 34 9.78 26.34 9.58
C SER A 34 10.49 27.68 9.70
N SER A 35 10.71 28.38 8.58
CA SER A 35 11.37 29.69 8.56
C SER A 35 10.60 30.76 9.35
N THR A 36 9.27 30.80 9.25
CA THR A 36 8.44 31.75 10.00
C THR A 36 8.52 31.53 11.53
N PHE A 37 8.78 30.30 11.96
CA PHE A 37 8.96 29.92 13.38
C PHE A 37 10.45 29.79 13.78
N SER A 38 11.31 30.64 13.21
CA SER A 38 12.75 30.70 13.55
C SER A 38 13.51 29.40 13.25
N ASN A 39 13.26 28.86 12.04
CA ASN A 39 13.82 27.60 11.54
C ASN A 39 13.48 26.43 12.46
N ALA A 40 12.20 26.34 12.85
CA ALA A 40 11.73 25.28 13.72
C ALA A 40 11.78 23.91 13.04
N ASN A 41 12.17 22.89 13.80
CA ASN A 41 12.01 21.51 13.43
C ASN A 41 10.55 21.10 13.60
N GLY A 42 10.10 20.05 12.92
CA GLY A 42 8.79 19.52 13.20
C GLY A 42 8.42 18.33 12.37
N ILE A 43 7.19 17.89 12.63
CA ILE A 43 6.61 16.73 12.00
C ILE A 43 5.10 16.89 11.90
N LEU A 44 4.52 16.55 10.76
CA LEU A 44 3.08 16.30 10.62
C LEU A 44 2.90 14.82 10.36
N TYR A 45 2.14 14.10 11.18
CA TYR A 45 1.95 12.66 10.98
C TYR A 45 0.58 12.17 11.41
N GLU A 46 0.17 11.04 10.86
CA GLU A 46 -0.94 10.23 11.34
C GLU A 46 -0.42 8.93 11.93
N PHE A 47 -0.87 8.59 13.14
CA PHE A 47 -0.48 7.36 13.82
C PHE A 47 -1.70 6.48 14.08
N ASP A 48 -1.53 5.18 13.86
CA ASP A 48 -2.53 4.15 14.11
C ASP A 48 -2.09 3.31 15.30
N ARG A 49 -2.86 3.40 16.40
CA ARG A 49 -2.58 2.74 17.68
C ARG A 49 -2.86 1.24 17.64
N GLU A 50 -3.71 0.78 16.74
CA GLU A 50 -4.04 -0.65 16.61
C GLU A 50 -2.91 -1.39 15.91
N THR A 51 -2.38 -0.81 14.83
CA THR A 51 -1.28 -1.40 14.05
C THR A 51 0.10 -1.01 14.57
N GLY A 52 0.21 0.06 15.36
CA GLY A 52 1.49 0.61 15.81
C GLY A 52 2.28 1.33 14.71
N HIS A 53 1.63 1.66 13.58
CA HIS A 53 2.28 2.23 12.41
C HIS A 53 1.87 3.68 12.15
N THR A 54 2.84 4.46 11.66
CA THR A 54 2.62 5.81 11.13
C THR A 54 2.06 5.71 9.71
N GLN A 55 0.83 6.18 9.50
CA GLN A 55 0.16 6.12 8.20
C GLN A 55 0.80 7.08 7.20
N PHE A 56 1.21 8.27 7.67
CA PHE A 56 2.03 9.21 6.91
C PHE A 56 2.83 10.12 7.83
N SER A 57 3.91 10.71 7.30
CA SER A 57 4.73 11.67 8.04
C SER A 57 5.45 12.67 7.14
N PHE A 58 5.49 13.94 7.56
CA PHE A 58 6.24 15.02 6.93
C PHE A 58 7.17 15.63 7.94
N GLY A 59 8.44 15.24 7.88
CA GLY A 59 9.49 15.90 8.63
C GLY A 59 9.92 17.21 7.96
N PHE A 60 10.24 18.21 8.77
CA PHE A 60 10.83 19.46 8.27
C PHE A 60 11.81 20.03 9.31
N GLY A 61 12.80 20.80 8.84
CA GLY A 61 13.83 21.42 9.68
C GLY A 61 14.84 20.47 10.33
N ASN A 62 14.65 19.15 10.22
CA ASN A 62 15.59 18.15 10.77
C ASN A 62 16.87 18.08 9.96
N ASP A 63 17.98 17.74 10.63
CA ASP A 63 19.25 17.46 9.97
C ASP A 63 19.12 16.12 9.20
N PRO A 64 19.41 16.08 7.88
CA PRO A 64 19.35 14.86 7.08
C PRO A 64 20.14 13.69 7.67
N ALA A 65 21.25 13.96 8.38
CA ALA A 65 22.07 12.92 9.03
C ALA A 65 21.29 12.12 10.09
N PHE A 66 20.23 12.69 10.67
CA PHE A 66 19.45 12.09 11.75
C PHE A 66 18.19 11.37 11.26
N ILE A 67 17.91 11.37 9.95
CA ILE A 67 16.75 10.69 9.38
C ILE A 67 16.91 9.17 9.42
N ALA A 68 18.03 8.63 8.93
CA ALA A 68 18.25 7.18 8.91
C ALA A 68 18.33 6.56 10.33
N PRO A 69 19.06 7.14 11.30
CA PRO A 69 19.05 6.67 12.68
C PRO A 69 17.65 6.69 13.32
N TYR A 70 16.80 7.65 12.94
CA TYR A 70 15.42 7.70 13.43
C TYR A 70 14.61 6.50 12.99
N LEU A 71 14.67 6.19 11.69
CA LEU A 71 13.94 5.08 11.09
C LEU A 71 14.47 3.72 11.59
N ASP A 72 15.76 3.60 11.87
CA ASP A 72 16.33 2.34 12.35
C ASP A 72 15.96 2.08 13.83
N HIS A 73 16.16 3.10 14.68
CA HIS A 73 16.11 2.92 16.14
C HIS A 73 15.11 3.85 16.82
N PHE A 74 15.29 5.18 16.68
CA PHE A 74 14.63 6.14 17.57
C PHE A 74 13.10 6.20 17.43
N GLN A 75 12.53 5.79 16.29
CA GLN A 75 11.07 5.70 16.14
C GLN A 75 10.42 4.69 17.10
N HIS A 76 11.16 3.65 17.51
CA HIS A 76 10.65 2.59 18.39
C HIS A 76 10.58 3.04 19.85
N ILE A 77 11.51 3.91 20.26
CA ILE A 77 11.67 4.42 21.63
C ILE A 77 11.16 5.86 21.82
N ASN A 78 10.49 6.44 20.81
CA ASN A 78 9.97 7.81 20.86
C ASN A 78 8.83 7.92 21.91
N PRO A 79 9.02 8.66 23.01
CA PRO A 79 8.02 8.76 24.08
C PRO A 79 6.75 9.50 23.64
N TYR A 80 6.82 10.35 22.59
CA TYR A 80 5.71 11.16 22.11
C TYR A 80 4.69 10.40 21.27
N ARG A 81 5.03 9.18 20.81
CA ARG A 81 4.19 8.39 19.91
C ARG A 81 2.78 8.19 20.48
N ASP A 82 2.70 7.69 21.71
CA ASP A 82 1.41 7.38 22.35
C ASP A 82 0.81 8.59 23.07
N ALA A 83 1.66 9.40 23.71
CA ALA A 83 1.24 10.53 24.53
C ALA A 83 0.62 11.68 23.72
N SER A 84 1.06 11.89 22.47
CA SER A 84 0.56 12.98 21.62
C SER A 84 -0.96 12.90 21.38
N GLY A 85 -1.51 11.69 21.29
CA GLY A 85 -2.94 11.50 21.10
C GLY A 85 -3.80 11.90 22.31
N CYS A 86 -3.19 12.17 23.48
CA CYS A 86 -3.86 12.66 24.68
C CYS A 86 -3.97 14.19 24.75
N ALA A 87 -3.33 14.94 23.84
CA ALA A 87 -3.38 16.40 23.83
C ALA A 87 -4.81 16.95 23.55
N PRO A 88 -5.10 18.20 23.90
CA PRO A 88 -6.36 18.85 23.52
C PRO A 88 -6.53 18.91 22.01
N LEU A 89 -7.71 18.52 21.50
CA LEU A 89 -8.01 18.54 20.07
C LEU A 89 -8.16 19.98 19.57
N GLY A 90 -7.47 20.32 18.49
CA GLY A 90 -7.59 21.60 17.79
C GLY A 90 -6.95 22.80 18.52
N VAL A 91 -6.26 22.58 19.64
CA VAL A 91 -5.64 23.64 20.44
C VAL A 91 -4.14 23.40 20.55
N ALA A 92 -3.35 24.40 20.16
CA ALA A 92 -1.90 24.36 20.28
C ALA A 92 -1.51 24.41 21.77
N CYS A 93 -0.65 23.48 22.18
CA CYS A 93 -0.18 23.36 23.55
C CYS A 93 1.32 23.08 23.60
N ARG A 94 1.87 23.14 24.82
CA ARG A 94 3.23 22.64 25.09
C ARG A 94 3.21 21.12 25.12
N SER A 95 4.31 20.49 24.70
CA SER A 95 4.46 19.04 24.83
C SER A 95 4.54 18.63 26.31
N SER A 96 4.95 19.54 27.21
CA SER A 96 4.88 19.39 28.66
C SER A 96 3.48 19.16 29.24
N LEU A 97 2.41 19.42 28.46
CA LEU A 97 1.05 19.10 28.88
C LEU A 97 0.76 17.60 28.84
N VAL A 98 1.45 16.85 27.98
CA VAL A 98 1.23 15.40 27.79
C VAL A 98 2.39 14.55 28.30
N LEU A 99 3.60 15.10 28.36
CA LEU A 99 4.79 14.40 28.85
C LEU A 99 5.64 15.32 29.70
N ASP A 100 6.02 14.83 30.88
CA ASP A 100 6.89 15.57 31.79
C ASP A 100 8.28 15.83 31.18
N VAL A 101 8.75 17.08 31.30
CA VAL A 101 10.00 17.55 30.69
C VAL A 101 11.22 16.88 31.31
N GLU A 102 11.18 16.60 32.61
CA GLU A 102 12.29 15.94 33.30
C GLU A 102 12.46 14.49 32.80
N SER A 103 11.34 13.79 32.64
CA SER A 103 11.30 12.42 32.09
C SER A 103 11.83 12.37 30.66
N VAL A 104 11.41 13.30 29.80
CA VAL A 104 11.94 13.42 28.42
C VAL A 104 13.43 13.75 28.45
N SER A 105 13.87 14.68 29.31
CA SER A 105 15.27 15.11 29.36
C SER A 105 16.24 13.99 29.74
N LYS A 106 15.75 12.95 30.41
CA LYS A 106 16.52 11.75 30.80
C LYS A 106 16.45 10.62 29.76
N SER A 107 15.63 10.74 28.72
CA SER A 107 15.46 9.66 27.73
C SER A 107 16.60 9.62 26.72
N GLU A 108 16.89 8.43 26.21
CA GLU A 108 17.83 8.23 25.09
C GLU A 108 17.38 9.01 23.85
N PHE A 109 16.09 8.92 23.52
CA PHE A 109 15.49 9.66 22.40
C PHE A 109 15.81 11.16 22.43
N TYR A 110 15.79 11.79 23.61
CA TYR A 110 16.10 13.20 23.71
C TYR A 110 17.60 13.46 23.59
N ASN A 111 18.42 12.75 24.37
CA ASN A 111 19.85 13.05 24.46
C ASN A 111 20.61 12.73 23.17
N ASP A 112 20.22 11.67 22.47
CA ASP A 112 21.00 11.13 21.35
C ASP A 112 20.39 11.51 19.99
N TRP A 113 19.09 11.86 19.94
CA TRP A 113 18.42 12.25 18.68
C TRP A 113 17.90 13.69 18.68
N MET A 114 17.14 14.14 19.67
CA MET A 114 16.57 15.50 19.66
C MET A 114 17.61 16.60 19.93
N ARG A 115 18.36 16.45 21.03
CA ARG A 115 19.28 17.47 21.54
C ARG A 115 20.42 17.83 20.58
N PRO A 116 21.07 16.88 19.88
CA PRO A 116 22.13 17.22 18.92
C PRO A 116 21.65 18.10 17.77
N GLN A 117 20.36 18.03 17.43
CA GLN A 117 19.73 18.83 16.39
C GLN A 117 19.16 20.16 16.92
N GLY A 118 19.35 20.47 18.21
CA GLY A 118 18.84 21.69 18.84
C GLY A 118 17.34 21.68 19.17
N ILE A 119 16.70 20.51 19.10
CA ILE A 119 15.27 20.33 19.42
C ILE A 119 15.11 20.30 20.95
N PRO A 120 14.34 21.23 21.56
CA PRO A 120 14.14 21.25 23.00
C PRO A 120 13.26 20.10 23.50
N ALA A 121 13.50 19.68 24.76
CA ALA A 121 12.67 18.66 25.43
C ALA A 121 11.21 19.08 25.58
N ASP A 122 10.93 20.39 25.63
CA ASP A 122 9.56 20.92 25.61
C ASP A 122 9.37 21.80 24.37
N HIS A 123 8.36 21.46 23.56
CA HIS A 123 8.09 22.06 22.25
C HIS A 123 6.58 22.30 22.06
N LEU A 124 6.16 22.73 20.88
CA LEU A 124 4.76 23.00 20.57
C LEU A 124 4.14 21.79 19.86
N GLY A 125 2.91 21.46 20.23
CA GLY A 125 2.14 20.39 19.61
C GLY A 125 0.71 20.83 19.33
N LEU A 126 0.12 20.24 18.31
CA LEU A 126 -1.27 20.41 17.93
C LEU A 126 -1.83 19.04 17.52
N LEU A 127 -2.83 18.57 18.25
CA LEU A 127 -3.62 17.41 17.84
C LEU A 127 -4.68 17.90 16.87
N LEU A 128 -4.57 17.51 15.60
CA LEU A 128 -5.44 17.98 14.52
C LEU A 128 -6.68 17.10 14.36
N GLU A 129 -6.55 15.81 14.64
CA GLU A 129 -7.63 14.84 14.49
C GLU A 129 -7.48 13.69 15.49
N ARG A 130 -8.61 13.19 16.00
CA ARG A 130 -8.68 11.99 16.84
C ARG A 130 -9.82 11.09 16.38
N ARG A 131 -9.48 9.85 16.03
CA ARG A 131 -10.39 8.74 15.70
C ARG A 131 -10.24 7.61 16.74
N PRO A 132 -11.07 6.55 16.70
CA PRO A 132 -10.97 5.44 17.65
C PRO A 132 -9.59 4.78 17.68
N THR A 133 -8.97 4.59 16.51
CA THR A 133 -7.67 3.91 16.37
C THR A 133 -6.57 4.83 15.86
N THR A 134 -6.89 5.94 15.19
CA THR A 134 -5.89 6.86 14.61
C THR A 134 -5.95 8.26 15.17
N HIS A 135 -4.82 8.98 15.10
CA HIS A 135 -4.75 10.40 15.42
C HIS A 135 -3.76 11.13 14.50
N ILE A 136 -4.04 12.40 14.19
CA ILE A 136 -3.14 13.26 13.41
C ILE A 136 -2.53 14.31 14.32
N THR A 137 -1.20 14.35 14.39
CA THR A 137 -0.44 15.27 15.23
C THR A 137 0.47 16.13 14.38
N PHE A 138 0.51 17.42 14.70
CA PHE A 138 1.48 18.37 14.21
C PHE A 138 2.40 18.82 15.35
N GLY A 139 3.68 18.48 15.26
CA GLY A 139 4.73 18.90 16.18
C GLY A 139 5.58 20.01 15.57
N LEU A 140 5.90 21.02 16.37
CA LEU A 140 6.74 22.14 15.99
C LEU A 140 7.68 22.53 17.14
N ALA A 141 8.97 22.56 16.84
CA ALA A 141 10.03 22.78 17.80
C ALA A 141 11.01 23.86 17.33
N PRO A 142 10.72 25.14 17.60
CA PRO A 142 11.74 26.19 17.55
C PRO A 142 12.86 25.88 18.53
N ASN A 143 14.07 26.38 18.29
CA ASN A 143 15.16 26.23 19.26
C ASN A 143 14.77 26.81 20.64
N ALA A 144 15.40 26.30 21.70
CA ALA A 144 15.03 26.62 23.08
C ALA A 144 14.96 28.13 23.38
N LYS A 145 15.90 28.93 22.82
CA LYS A 145 15.96 30.38 23.03
C LYS A 145 14.78 31.10 22.35
N ALA A 146 14.50 30.77 21.09
CA ALA A 146 13.38 31.34 20.35
C ALA A 146 12.05 30.96 20.99
N LEU A 147 11.91 29.70 21.39
CA LEU A 147 10.72 29.19 22.05
C LEU A 147 10.45 29.90 23.39
N ALA A 148 11.47 30.04 24.25
CA ALA A 148 11.33 30.76 25.50
C ALA A 148 10.93 32.23 25.29
N LYS A 149 11.50 32.90 24.28
CA LYS A 149 11.22 34.31 23.98
C LYS A 149 9.85 34.53 23.35
N HIS A 150 9.36 33.60 22.54
CA HIS A 150 8.19 33.80 21.67
C HIS A 150 7.04 32.82 21.92
N ASN A 151 7.07 32.03 23.00
CA ASN A 151 6.09 30.97 23.30
C ASN A 151 4.62 31.40 23.11
N LYS A 152 4.18 32.46 23.79
CA LYS A 152 2.79 32.95 23.72
C LYS A 152 2.40 33.32 22.29
N LYS A 153 3.32 33.95 21.55
CA LYS A 153 3.13 34.37 20.16
C LYS A 153 2.99 33.17 19.23
N TYR A 154 3.86 32.17 19.38
CA TYR A 154 3.83 30.96 18.54
C TYR A 154 2.59 30.11 18.79
N ILE A 155 2.15 29.96 20.05
CA ILE A 155 0.88 29.29 20.38
C ILE A 155 -0.30 30.01 19.70
N GLN A 156 -0.34 31.34 19.76
CA GLN A 156 -1.39 32.11 19.08
C GLN A 156 -1.38 31.90 17.56
N TRP A 157 -0.21 31.93 16.93
CA TRP A 157 -0.08 31.69 15.49
C TRP A 157 -0.48 30.27 15.07
N LEU A 158 -0.09 29.27 15.85
CA LEU A 158 -0.52 27.88 15.61
C LEU A 158 -2.03 27.71 15.78
N ASN A 159 -2.64 28.36 16.78
CA ASN A 159 -4.10 28.35 16.94
C ASN A 159 -4.82 29.00 15.76
N LEU A 160 -4.24 30.05 15.15
CA LEU A 160 -4.80 30.64 13.92
C LEU A 160 -4.68 29.70 12.72
N LEU A 161 -3.57 28.94 12.61
CA LEU A 161 -3.34 28.00 11.52
C LEU A 161 -4.12 26.68 11.69
N ALA A 162 -4.35 26.24 12.92
CA ALA A 162 -4.97 24.96 13.26
C ALA A 162 -6.24 24.64 12.44
N PRO A 163 -7.29 25.48 12.40
CA PRO A 163 -8.50 25.17 11.64
C PRO A 163 -8.23 25.04 10.13
N HIS A 164 -7.26 25.78 9.60
CA HIS A 164 -6.90 25.71 8.19
C HIS A 164 -6.12 24.44 7.86
N ILE A 165 -5.22 24.00 8.75
CA ILE A 165 -4.47 22.76 8.56
C ILE A 165 -5.43 21.57 8.60
N THR A 166 -6.34 21.54 9.58
CA THR A 166 -7.39 20.51 9.64
C THR A 166 -8.25 20.51 8.36
N ARG A 167 -8.66 21.68 7.87
CA ARG A 167 -9.44 21.79 6.63
C ARG A 167 -8.66 21.34 5.40
N ALA A 168 -7.39 21.69 5.29
CA ALA A 168 -6.53 21.26 4.18
C ALA A 168 -6.33 19.74 4.15
N LEU A 169 -6.21 19.10 5.32
CA LEU A 169 -6.17 17.64 5.45
C LEU A 169 -7.50 16.99 5.03
N GLU A 170 -8.63 17.61 5.37
CA GLU A 170 -9.96 17.16 4.95
C GLU A 170 -10.15 17.27 3.43
N ILE A 171 -9.74 18.39 2.81
CA ILE A 171 -9.78 18.57 1.36
C ILE A 171 -8.89 17.54 0.66
N ASN A 172 -7.68 17.30 1.18
CA ASN A 172 -6.81 16.23 0.67
C ASN A 172 -7.52 14.87 0.73
N ARG A 173 -8.20 14.57 1.83
CA ARG A 173 -8.95 13.31 1.99
C ARG A 173 -10.06 13.18 0.95
N ILE A 174 -10.89 14.21 0.77
CA ILE A 174 -11.99 14.22 -0.19
C ILE A 174 -11.48 14.14 -1.64
N THR A 175 -10.45 14.93 -1.98
CA THR A 175 -9.84 14.91 -3.32
C THR A 175 -9.20 13.56 -3.60
N ARG A 176 -8.60 12.92 -2.61
CA ARG A 176 -8.08 11.54 -2.73
C ARG A 176 -9.20 10.53 -2.86
N GLU A 177 -10.31 10.65 -2.13
CA GLU A 177 -11.48 9.77 -2.28
C GLU A 177 -12.06 9.90 -3.70
N ALA A 178 -12.28 11.11 -4.19
CA ALA A 178 -12.76 11.39 -5.54
C ALA A 178 -11.77 10.95 -6.64
N THR A 179 -10.46 11.16 -6.42
CA THR A 179 -9.41 10.73 -7.36
C THR A 179 -9.20 9.23 -7.28
N ARG A 180 -9.38 8.56 -6.14
CA ARG A 180 -9.39 7.09 -6.02
C ARG A 180 -10.61 6.51 -6.73
N GLU A 181 -11.78 7.11 -6.61
CA GLU A 181 -12.97 6.70 -7.36
C GLU A 181 -12.75 6.85 -8.88
N ARG A 182 -12.05 7.90 -9.32
CA ARG A 182 -11.80 8.19 -10.75
C ARG A 182 -10.60 7.43 -11.33
N SER A 183 -9.46 7.39 -10.64
CA SER A 183 -8.21 6.75 -11.10
C SER A 183 -8.20 5.22 -10.96
N ASN A 184 -8.94 4.67 -10.00
CA ASN A 184 -9.04 3.22 -9.80
C ASN A 184 -10.08 2.59 -10.75
N ALA A 185 -11.08 3.37 -11.20
CA ALA A 185 -12.07 2.94 -12.18
C ALA A 185 -11.54 2.94 -13.64
N GLU A 186 -10.66 3.87 -14.01
CA GLU A 186 -10.42 4.16 -15.44
C GLU A 186 -9.10 3.64 -16.04
N ARG A 187 -7.99 3.45 -15.29
CA ARG A 187 -6.66 3.35 -15.97
C ARG A 187 -5.90 2.02 -15.91
N VAL A 188 -6.07 1.19 -14.89
CA VAL A 188 -5.38 -0.12 -14.80
C VAL A 188 -6.37 -1.28 -14.82
N ALA A 189 -7.50 -1.14 -14.14
CA ALA A 189 -8.49 -2.20 -14.02
C ALA A 189 -9.30 -2.44 -15.31
N GLY A 190 -9.78 -1.39 -15.98
CA GLY A 190 -10.54 -1.53 -17.23
C GLY A 190 -9.75 -2.15 -18.39
N VAL A 191 -8.43 -1.89 -18.46
CA VAL A 191 -7.55 -2.44 -19.50
C VAL A 191 -7.12 -3.88 -19.15
N VAL A 192 -6.74 -4.16 -17.90
CA VAL A 192 -6.33 -5.50 -17.45
C VAL A 192 -7.50 -6.50 -17.51
N LEU A 193 -8.71 -6.10 -17.11
CA LEU A 193 -9.90 -6.95 -17.11
C LEU A 193 -10.37 -7.35 -18.52
N ASN A 194 -10.07 -6.52 -19.53
CA ASN A 194 -10.46 -6.76 -20.93
C ASN A 194 -9.47 -7.64 -21.71
N ILE A 195 -8.24 -7.85 -21.20
CA ILE A 195 -7.20 -8.65 -21.86
C ILE A 195 -7.07 -10.06 -21.23
N ILE A 196 -7.62 -10.28 -20.04
CA ILE A 196 -7.61 -11.58 -19.34
C ILE A 196 -8.68 -12.52 -19.92
N ASP A 197 -8.25 -13.67 -20.43
CA ASP A 197 -9.12 -14.73 -20.95
C ASP A 197 -9.64 -15.66 -19.83
N ALA A 198 -10.13 -15.06 -18.75
CA ALA A 198 -10.72 -15.72 -17.59
C ALA A 198 -11.71 -14.78 -16.91
N ALA A 199 -12.53 -15.27 -15.98
CA ALA A 199 -13.32 -14.39 -15.13
C ALA A 199 -12.40 -13.73 -14.10
N ALA A 200 -12.36 -12.40 -14.06
CA ALA A 200 -11.47 -11.67 -13.19
C ALA A 200 -12.23 -10.65 -12.32
N PHE A 201 -11.92 -10.65 -11.03
CA PHE A 201 -12.40 -9.69 -10.04
C PHE A 201 -11.21 -8.94 -9.45
N ILE A 202 -11.35 -7.64 -9.28
CA ILE A 202 -10.50 -6.87 -8.40
C ILE A 202 -11.20 -6.80 -7.06
N VAL A 203 -10.58 -7.37 -6.02
CA VAL A 203 -11.13 -7.42 -4.67
C VAL A 203 -10.24 -6.66 -3.68
N THR A 204 -10.87 -6.02 -2.72
CA THR A 204 -10.18 -5.40 -1.58
C THR A 204 -9.58 -6.46 -0.65
N PRO A 205 -8.67 -6.11 0.27
CA PRO A 205 -8.22 -7.00 1.35
C PRO A 205 -9.36 -7.61 2.17
N GLY A 206 -10.50 -6.90 2.31
CA GLY A 206 -11.69 -7.41 2.97
C GLY A 206 -12.55 -8.37 2.12
N GLY A 207 -12.09 -8.74 0.92
CA GLY A 207 -12.79 -9.63 0.01
C GLY A 207 -13.96 -9.00 -0.75
N ARG A 208 -14.18 -7.69 -0.62
CA ARG A 208 -15.22 -6.98 -1.39
C ARG A 208 -14.79 -6.76 -2.85
N PRO A 209 -15.58 -7.13 -3.86
CA PRO A 209 -15.29 -6.82 -5.25
C PRO A 209 -15.47 -5.32 -5.52
N VAL A 210 -14.46 -4.73 -6.15
CA VAL A 210 -14.41 -3.32 -6.57
C VAL A 210 -14.70 -3.22 -8.07
N GLN A 211 -14.18 -4.17 -8.85
CA GLN A 211 -14.41 -4.23 -10.30
C GLN A 211 -14.36 -5.69 -10.78
N MET A 212 -14.94 -5.95 -11.95
CA MET A 212 -14.97 -7.26 -12.56
C MET A 212 -15.11 -7.15 -14.09
N ASN A 213 -14.64 -8.14 -14.83
CA ASN A 213 -14.88 -8.22 -16.28
C ASN A 213 -16.23 -8.88 -16.60
N SER A 214 -16.66 -8.83 -17.87
CA SER A 214 -17.94 -9.38 -18.31
C SER A 214 -18.12 -10.87 -17.99
N ARG A 215 -17.03 -11.67 -18.01
CA ARG A 215 -17.05 -13.09 -17.62
C ARG A 215 -17.27 -13.27 -16.12
N ALA A 216 -16.63 -12.46 -15.29
CA ALA A 216 -16.84 -12.43 -13.86
C ALA A 216 -18.25 -11.94 -13.48
N GLU A 217 -18.79 -10.95 -14.20
CA GLU A 217 -20.20 -10.58 -14.06
C GLU A 217 -21.13 -11.75 -14.37
N ALA A 218 -20.88 -12.49 -15.46
CA ALA A 218 -21.67 -13.64 -15.84
C ALA A 218 -21.61 -14.76 -14.77
N LEU A 219 -20.43 -15.03 -14.21
CA LEU A 219 -20.27 -15.99 -13.10
C LEU A 219 -20.98 -15.56 -11.82
N LEU A 220 -21.02 -14.27 -11.50
CA LEU A 220 -21.79 -13.77 -10.36
C LEU A 220 -23.30 -13.84 -10.62
N LYS A 221 -23.74 -13.48 -11.83
CA LYS A 221 -25.15 -13.52 -12.23
C LYS A 221 -25.70 -14.94 -12.28
N SER A 222 -24.88 -15.93 -12.68
CA SER A 222 -25.30 -17.33 -12.68
C SER A 222 -25.61 -17.86 -11.27
N ARG A 223 -25.05 -17.24 -10.22
CA ARG A 223 -25.13 -17.68 -8.82
C ARG A 223 -24.85 -19.17 -8.66
N SER A 224 -23.93 -19.68 -9.48
CA SER A 224 -23.58 -21.10 -9.51
C SER A 224 -22.33 -21.41 -8.72
N LEU A 225 -21.38 -20.46 -8.69
CA LEU A 225 -20.05 -20.66 -8.14
C LEU A 225 -19.71 -19.66 -7.03
N LEU A 226 -19.95 -18.37 -7.33
CA LEU A 226 -19.64 -17.25 -6.45
C LEU A 226 -20.92 -16.46 -6.13
N GLY A 227 -20.91 -15.81 -4.98
CA GLY A 227 -21.96 -14.88 -4.53
C GLY A 227 -21.37 -13.69 -3.80
N VAL A 228 -22.25 -12.75 -3.44
CA VAL A 228 -21.90 -11.60 -2.60
C VAL A 228 -22.78 -11.67 -1.34
N GLU A 229 -22.18 -11.75 -0.16
CA GLU A 229 -22.91 -11.78 1.11
C GLU A 229 -23.43 -10.40 1.52
N GLY A 230 -24.26 -10.32 2.57
CA GLY A 230 -24.89 -9.06 3.01
C GLY A 230 -23.91 -7.92 3.36
N GLY A 231 -22.65 -8.23 3.69
CA GLY A 231 -21.57 -7.26 3.92
C GLY A 231 -20.82 -6.81 2.66
N GLY A 232 -21.22 -7.28 1.48
CA GLY A 232 -20.58 -6.95 0.21
C GLY A 232 -19.31 -7.76 -0.09
N ARG A 233 -19.00 -8.81 0.68
CA ARG A 233 -17.84 -9.69 0.46
C ARG A 233 -18.16 -10.75 -0.60
N LEU A 234 -17.22 -11.00 -1.49
CA LEU A 234 -17.28 -12.09 -2.46
C LEU A 234 -17.03 -13.41 -1.73
N VAL A 235 -17.94 -14.36 -1.90
CA VAL A 235 -17.91 -15.68 -1.26
C VAL A 235 -18.05 -16.77 -2.29
N ALA A 236 -17.43 -17.92 -2.04
CA ALA A 236 -17.75 -19.12 -2.82
C ALA A 236 -19.01 -19.76 -2.24
N LEU A 237 -19.92 -20.24 -3.09
CA LEU A 237 -21.19 -20.78 -2.62
C LEU A 237 -21.02 -22.16 -1.97
N HIS A 238 -20.00 -22.92 -2.36
CA HIS A 238 -19.66 -24.19 -1.70
C HIS A 238 -18.76 -23.94 -0.48
N PRO A 239 -19.10 -24.45 0.73
CA PRO A 239 -18.40 -24.12 1.98
C PRO A 239 -16.90 -24.42 1.97
N SER A 240 -16.48 -25.54 1.38
CA SER A 240 -15.05 -25.89 1.29
C SER A 240 -14.27 -24.93 0.40
N GLY A 241 -14.90 -24.41 -0.66
CA GLY A 241 -14.30 -23.41 -1.53
C GLY A 241 -14.21 -22.05 -0.83
N ASP A 242 -15.21 -21.69 -0.03
CA ASP A 242 -15.25 -20.40 0.68
C ASP A 242 -14.19 -20.32 1.78
N ALA A 243 -14.04 -21.41 2.54
CA ALA A 243 -12.98 -21.54 3.53
C ALA A 243 -11.58 -21.40 2.88
N ALA A 244 -11.36 -22.07 1.73
CA ALA A 244 -10.10 -22.00 1.01
C ALA A 244 -9.83 -20.61 0.41
N LEU A 245 -10.86 -19.97 -0.15
CA LEU A 245 -10.78 -18.60 -0.69
C LEU A 245 -10.49 -17.58 0.43
N SER A 246 -11.19 -17.68 1.55
CA SER A 246 -10.99 -16.82 2.72
C SER A 246 -9.58 -16.99 3.31
N ALA A 247 -9.09 -18.22 3.43
CA ALA A 247 -7.73 -18.49 3.90
C ALA A 247 -6.67 -17.90 2.98
N ALA A 248 -6.86 -17.98 1.65
CA ALA A 248 -5.96 -17.39 0.68
C ALA A 248 -5.96 -15.85 0.72
N VAL A 249 -7.11 -15.21 0.90
CA VAL A 249 -7.20 -13.76 1.14
C VAL A 249 -6.48 -13.36 2.41
N MET A 250 -6.69 -14.08 3.52
CA MET A 250 -5.97 -13.84 4.78
C MET A 250 -4.45 -13.97 4.59
N GLN A 251 -3.99 -15.04 3.94
CA GLN A 251 -2.58 -15.29 3.69
C GLN A 251 -1.89 -14.15 2.94
N LEU A 252 -2.56 -13.54 1.96
CA LEU A 252 -2.04 -12.43 1.16
C LEU A 252 -2.16 -11.07 1.86
N THR A 253 -2.93 -10.96 2.95
CA THR A 253 -3.19 -9.71 3.66
C THR A 253 -2.45 -9.61 5.00
N THR A 254 -2.10 -10.73 5.63
CA THR A 254 -1.41 -10.77 6.94
C THR A 254 0.11 -10.88 6.86
N LYS A 255 0.68 -11.33 5.73
CA LYS A 255 2.13 -11.22 5.51
C LYS A 255 2.46 -9.77 5.14
N HIS A 256 3.56 -9.22 5.66
CA HIS A 256 4.15 -8.01 5.07
C HIS A 256 4.42 -8.32 3.59
N VAL A 257 3.51 -7.88 2.71
CA VAL A 257 3.65 -7.99 1.25
C VAL A 257 4.81 -7.09 0.85
N SER A 258 6.02 -7.64 0.96
CA SER A 258 7.28 -6.95 0.70
C SER A 258 7.64 -7.00 -0.78
N SER A 259 6.89 -7.76 -1.60
CA SER A 259 7.11 -7.84 -3.03
C SER A 259 5.84 -8.20 -3.81
N LEU A 260 5.81 -7.83 -5.08
CA LEU A 260 4.78 -8.18 -6.08
C LEU A 260 4.67 -9.71 -6.35
N GLN A 261 5.31 -10.57 -5.55
CA GLN A 261 5.48 -12.01 -5.78
C GLN A 261 4.46 -12.92 -5.06
N ASP A 262 3.60 -12.36 -4.21
CA ASP A 262 2.66 -13.14 -3.40
C ASP A 262 1.37 -13.48 -4.18
N ALA A 263 1.21 -14.74 -4.55
CA ALA A 263 0.00 -15.30 -5.17
C ALA A 263 -0.46 -16.57 -4.41
N CYS A 264 -1.76 -16.85 -4.42
CA CYS A 264 -2.36 -18.03 -3.80
C CYS A 264 -3.24 -18.78 -4.83
N GLY A 265 -3.03 -20.09 -4.94
CA GLY A 265 -3.80 -20.98 -5.81
C GLY A 265 -2.96 -22.15 -6.34
N PRO A 266 -3.57 -23.05 -7.16
CA PRO A 266 -4.98 -23.04 -7.54
C PRO A 266 -5.90 -23.40 -6.36
N ILE A 267 -6.98 -22.66 -6.20
CA ILE A 267 -8.03 -22.90 -5.21
C ILE A 267 -9.19 -23.62 -5.93
N PRO A 268 -9.53 -24.85 -5.56
CA PRO A 268 -10.65 -25.56 -6.18
C PRO A 268 -11.97 -24.95 -5.72
N LEU A 269 -12.78 -24.49 -6.68
CA LEU A 269 -14.15 -24.03 -6.48
C LEU A 269 -15.09 -25.00 -7.18
N ARG A 270 -16.22 -25.33 -6.55
CA ARG A 270 -17.21 -26.25 -7.10
C ARG A 270 -18.52 -25.53 -7.37
N SER A 271 -19.02 -25.67 -8.59
CA SER A 271 -20.34 -25.18 -8.97
C SER A 271 -21.42 -25.94 -8.21
N MET A 272 -22.35 -25.20 -7.61
CA MET A 272 -23.52 -25.73 -6.91
C MET A 272 -24.64 -26.18 -7.87
N LEU A 273 -24.55 -25.84 -9.15
CA LEU A 273 -25.57 -26.21 -10.15
C LEU A 273 -25.33 -27.60 -10.76
N ASP A 274 -24.10 -27.84 -11.22
CA ASP A 274 -23.74 -29.02 -12.03
C ASP A 274 -22.54 -29.79 -11.47
N GLY A 275 -21.98 -29.34 -10.34
CA GLY A 275 -20.84 -29.98 -9.69
C GLY A 275 -19.51 -29.79 -10.42
N SER A 276 -19.46 -28.99 -11.49
CA SER A 276 -18.25 -28.69 -12.25
C SER A 276 -17.20 -28.00 -11.39
N THR A 277 -15.92 -28.30 -11.67
CA THR A 277 -14.79 -27.75 -10.94
C THR A 277 -14.22 -26.54 -11.68
N PHE A 278 -13.94 -25.49 -10.93
CA PHE A 278 -13.23 -24.30 -11.35
C PHE A 278 -11.96 -24.16 -10.52
N TYR A 279 -10.96 -23.51 -11.08
CA TYR A 279 -9.78 -23.10 -10.34
C TYR A 279 -9.75 -21.58 -10.21
N ALA A 280 -9.40 -21.15 -9.00
CA ALA A 280 -9.21 -19.76 -8.67
C ALA A 280 -7.75 -19.46 -8.30
N TRP A 281 -7.28 -18.27 -8.68
CA TRP A 281 -5.99 -17.73 -8.30
C TRP A 281 -6.17 -16.32 -7.77
N LEU A 282 -5.55 -16.04 -6.63
CA LEU A 282 -5.46 -14.71 -6.04
C LEU A 282 -4.05 -14.17 -6.23
N ILE A 283 -3.94 -12.94 -6.72
CA ILE A 283 -2.67 -12.26 -6.93
C ILE A 283 -2.72 -10.93 -6.20
N ALA A 284 -1.75 -10.68 -5.30
CA ALA A 284 -1.57 -9.37 -4.72
C ALA A 284 -0.93 -8.42 -5.74
N ILE A 285 -1.62 -7.32 -6.03
CA ILE A 285 -1.09 -6.21 -6.83
C ILE A 285 -0.89 -5.00 -5.91
N LEU A 286 0.33 -4.48 -5.93
CA LEU A 286 0.66 -3.21 -5.29
C LEU A 286 0.48 -2.12 -6.34
N PRO A 287 -0.31 -1.07 -6.09
CA PRO A 287 -0.28 0.14 -6.90
C PRO A 287 1.16 0.62 -7.07
N GLU A 288 1.56 0.93 -8.30
CA GLU A 288 2.91 1.34 -8.69
C GLU A 288 3.41 2.60 -7.96
N THR A 289 2.52 3.32 -7.27
CA THR A 289 2.84 4.44 -6.38
C THR A 289 3.59 4.02 -5.10
N ALA A 290 3.73 2.72 -4.81
CA ALA A 290 4.52 2.24 -3.66
C ALA A 290 6.02 2.61 -3.75
N ALA A 291 6.58 2.78 -4.95
CA ALA A 291 7.96 3.22 -5.12
C ALA A 291 8.16 4.74 -4.94
N ALA A 292 7.08 5.53 -5.07
CA ALA A 292 7.08 6.98 -4.84
C ALA A 292 6.75 7.36 -3.38
N ALA A 293 6.45 6.38 -2.53
CA ALA A 293 5.94 6.53 -1.17
C ALA A 293 6.90 7.17 -0.14
N ARG A 294 8.05 7.70 -0.56
CA ARG A 294 8.96 8.44 0.34
C ARG A 294 8.46 9.85 0.68
N PHE A 295 7.40 10.34 0.03
CA PHE A 295 6.92 11.73 0.14
C PHE A 295 5.39 11.90 0.27
N ASP A 296 4.62 10.87 0.63
CA ASP A 296 3.14 10.90 0.49
C ASP A 296 2.37 11.19 1.80
N ILE A 297 1.47 12.19 1.79
CA ILE A 297 0.51 12.46 2.89
C ILE A 297 -0.63 11.47 2.72
N GLY A 298 -0.57 10.41 3.50
CA GLY A 298 -1.66 9.46 3.71
C GLY A 298 -1.13 8.03 3.83
N PRO A 299 -1.99 7.06 4.22
CA PRO A 299 -1.63 5.66 4.34
C PRO A 299 -0.92 5.21 3.07
N SER A 300 0.38 5.01 3.16
CA SER A 300 1.16 4.35 2.11
C SER A 300 1.84 3.11 2.69
N VAL A 301 1.08 2.32 3.45
CA VAL A 301 1.03 0.92 3.06
C VAL A 301 0.11 0.92 1.85
N ALA A 302 0.68 0.82 0.65
CA ALA A 302 -0.07 0.45 -0.54
C ALA A 302 -0.86 -0.82 -0.17
N ARG A 303 -2.13 -0.68 0.21
CA ARG A 303 -2.93 -1.84 0.61
C ARG A 303 -3.01 -2.73 -0.62
N PRO A 304 -2.53 -3.98 -0.56
CA PRO A 304 -2.52 -4.84 -1.73
C PRO A 304 -3.97 -4.97 -2.21
N MET A 305 -4.23 -4.60 -3.45
CA MET A 305 -5.47 -5.04 -4.10
C MET A 305 -5.24 -6.48 -4.52
N LEU A 306 -6.27 -7.31 -4.50
CA LEU A 306 -6.16 -8.69 -4.95
C LEU A 306 -6.88 -8.82 -6.29
N VAL A 307 -6.22 -9.46 -7.26
CA VAL A 307 -6.88 -9.93 -8.48
C VAL A 307 -7.26 -11.38 -8.26
N LEU A 308 -8.55 -11.68 -8.24
CA LEU A 308 -9.08 -13.03 -8.26
C LEU A 308 -9.39 -13.41 -9.70
N MET A 309 -8.68 -14.41 -10.23
CA MET A 309 -9.01 -15.04 -11.52
C MET A 309 -9.70 -16.37 -11.29
N VAL A 310 -10.71 -16.67 -12.07
CA VAL A 310 -11.50 -17.91 -11.99
C VAL A 310 -11.69 -18.48 -13.38
N GLN A 311 -11.40 -19.76 -13.55
CA GLN A 311 -11.52 -20.46 -14.83
C GLN A 311 -12.07 -21.89 -14.65
N PRO A 312 -12.87 -22.41 -15.59
CA PRO A 312 -13.27 -23.82 -15.60
C PRO A 312 -12.05 -24.77 -15.62
N ALA A 313 -12.08 -25.85 -14.85
CA ALA A 313 -10.98 -26.82 -14.78
C ALA A 313 -10.79 -27.62 -16.07
N ASN A 314 -11.79 -27.63 -16.96
CA ASN A 314 -11.78 -28.32 -18.25
C ASN A 314 -11.32 -27.43 -19.42
N GLU A 315 -11.01 -26.16 -19.18
CA GLU A 315 -10.49 -25.24 -20.19
C GLU A 315 -8.96 -25.07 -20.01
N PRO A 316 -8.13 -25.52 -20.96
CA PRO A 316 -6.68 -25.37 -20.83
C PRO A 316 -6.24 -23.91 -20.97
N LEU A 317 -5.35 -23.46 -20.09
CA LEU A 317 -4.72 -22.16 -20.17
C LEU A 317 -3.76 -22.10 -21.37
N ASN A 318 -4.18 -21.48 -22.48
CA ASN A 318 -3.44 -21.54 -23.75
C ASN A 318 -2.34 -20.45 -23.83
N LEU A 319 -1.21 -20.69 -23.15
CA LEU A 319 -0.06 -19.77 -23.19
C LEU A 319 0.83 -20.04 -24.41
N ASN A 320 1.05 -19.04 -25.26
CA ASN A 320 1.89 -19.18 -26.46
C ASN A 320 3.37 -19.46 -26.11
N PRO A 321 3.92 -20.65 -26.45
CA PRO A 321 5.29 -21.05 -26.11
C PRO A 321 6.36 -20.07 -26.58
N LYS A 322 6.17 -19.37 -27.72
CA LYS A 322 7.16 -18.41 -28.24
C LYS A 322 7.33 -17.22 -27.30
N VAL A 323 6.25 -16.79 -26.65
CA VAL A 323 6.29 -15.67 -25.69
C VAL A 323 6.95 -16.12 -24.39
N ILE A 324 6.67 -17.34 -23.92
CA ILE A 324 7.34 -17.93 -22.76
C ILE A 324 8.85 -18.00 -22.97
N ALA A 325 9.27 -18.48 -24.15
CA ALA A 325 10.69 -18.55 -24.53
C ALA A 325 11.36 -17.19 -24.48
N ALA A 326 10.73 -16.15 -25.04
CA ALA A 326 11.28 -14.80 -25.08
C ALA A 326 11.42 -14.17 -23.68
N VAL A 327 10.39 -14.29 -22.84
CA VAL A 327 10.35 -13.63 -21.52
C VAL A 327 11.27 -14.30 -20.50
N PHE A 328 11.38 -15.63 -20.55
CA PHE A 328 12.15 -16.41 -19.59
C PHE A 328 13.47 -16.93 -20.15
N LYS A 329 13.85 -16.54 -21.37
CA LYS A 329 15.03 -17.03 -22.09
C LYS A 329 15.09 -18.57 -22.13
N LEU A 330 13.92 -19.20 -22.23
CA LEU A 330 13.81 -20.65 -22.34
C LEU A 330 14.04 -21.09 -23.78
N THR A 331 14.51 -22.32 -23.96
CA THR A 331 14.55 -22.94 -25.28
C THR A 331 13.13 -23.23 -25.79
N SER A 332 12.98 -23.45 -27.10
CA SER A 332 11.70 -23.82 -27.69
C SER A 332 11.09 -25.08 -27.06
N ALA A 333 11.92 -26.07 -26.70
CA ALA A 333 11.47 -27.30 -26.05
C ALA A 333 11.00 -27.06 -24.60
N GLU A 334 11.79 -26.33 -23.81
CA GLU A 334 11.44 -25.94 -22.44
C GLU A 334 10.14 -25.11 -22.41
N ALA A 335 10.01 -24.14 -23.31
CA ALA A 335 8.84 -23.28 -23.37
C ALA A 335 7.55 -24.02 -23.76
N LYS A 336 7.65 -25.01 -24.66
CA LYS A 336 6.52 -25.90 -25.01
C LYS A 336 6.11 -26.76 -23.83
N LEU A 337 7.08 -27.32 -23.11
CA LEU A 337 6.82 -28.08 -21.88
C LEU A 337 6.12 -27.20 -20.84
N VAL A 338 6.67 -26.01 -20.56
CA VAL A 338 6.10 -25.07 -19.59
C VAL A 338 4.67 -24.64 -19.97
N SER A 339 4.41 -24.37 -21.26
CA SER A 339 3.07 -24.07 -21.76
C SER A 339 2.10 -25.23 -21.54
N ALA A 340 2.52 -26.47 -21.82
CA ALA A 340 1.69 -27.66 -21.58
C ALA A 340 1.41 -27.87 -20.08
N LEU A 341 2.41 -27.70 -19.21
CA LEU A 341 2.23 -27.79 -17.76
C LEU A 341 1.28 -26.70 -17.24
N ALA A 342 1.34 -25.49 -17.81
CA ALA A 342 0.42 -24.40 -17.48
C ALA A 342 -1.00 -24.66 -17.99
N ALA A 343 -1.14 -25.38 -19.10
CA ALA A 343 -2.41 -25.85 -19.65
C ALA A 343 -2.99 -27.07 -18.89
N GLY A 344 -2.33 -27.55 -17.83
CA GLY A 344 -2.81 -28.64 -16.97
C GLY A 344 -2.39 -30.04 -17.40
N TYR A 345 -1.58 -30.18 -18.45
CA TYR A 345 -1.05 -31.49 -18.85
C TYR A 345 -0.01 -32.01 -17.85
N SER A 346 0.02 -33.33 -17.64
CA SER A 346 1.08 -33.96 -16.87
C SER A 346 2.38 -34.10 -17.68
N ILE A 347 3.49 -34.35 -16.99
CA ILE A 347 4.78 -34.70 -17.63
C ILE A 347 4.63 -35.95 -18.52
N GLY A 348 3.77 -36.89 -18.12
CA GLY A 348 3.48 -38.10 -18.89
C GLY A 348 2.76 -37.77 -20.20
N ASP A 349 1.71 -36.96 -20.12
CA ASP A 349 0.90 -36.58 -21.29
C ASP A 349 1.75 -35.80 -22.31
N PHE A 350 2.58 -34.87 -21.82
CA PHE A 350 3.48 -34.12 -22.69
C PHE A 350 4.54 -35.01 -23.35
N ALA A 351 5.10 -35.97 -22.62
CA ALA A 351 6.09 -36.90 -23.15
C ALA A 351 5.51 -37.72 -24.31
N GLU A 352 4.28 -38.23 -24.15
CA GLU A 352 3.57 -38.99 -25.16
C GLU A 352 3.24 -38.14 -26.40
N HIS A 353 2.67 -36.96 -26.20
CA HIS A 353 2.32 -36.05 -27.31
C HIS A 353 3.55 -35.52 -28.07
N ALA A 354 4.68 -35.37 -27.38
CA ALA A 354 5.92 -34.88 -27.99
C ALA A 354 6.80 -35.99 -28.58
N GLY A 355 6.45 -37.27 -28.42
CA GLY A 355 7.29 -38.40 -28.83
C GLY A 355 8.62 -38.48 -28.07
N LEU A 356 8.65 -38.05 -26.81
CA LEU A 356 9.85 -37.96 -25.97
C LEU A 356 9.81 -38.96 -24.80
N SER A 357 10.98 -39.36 -24.33
CA SER A 357 11.08 -40.14 -23.10
C SER A 357 10.79 -39.29 -21.86
N ARG A 358 10.20 -39.89 -20.81
CA ARG A 358 9.94 -39.19 -19.54
C ARG A 358 11.21 -38.62 -18.90
N SER A 359 12.37 -39.26 -19.08
CA SER A 359 13.66 -38.75 -18.58
C SER A 359 14.08 -37.49 -19.34
N THR A 360 13.89 -37.43 -20.66
CA THR A 360 14.12 -36.23 -21.48
C THR A 360 13.25 -35.06 -21.02
N VAL A 361 11.97 -35.29 -20.74
CA VAL A 361 11.05 -34.24 -20.27
C VAL A 361 11.43 -33.77 -18.86
N ARG A 362 11.86 -34.66 -17.95
CA ARG A 362 12.38 -34.27 -16.63
C ARG A 362 13.64 -33.42 -16.72
N ASN A 363 14.54 -33.72 -17.66
CA ASN A 363 15.74 -32.91 -17.88
C ASN A 363 15.38 -31.51 -18.42
N GLN A 364 14.40 -31.41 -19.32
CA GLN A 364 13.88 -30.11 -19.78
C GLN A 364 13.23 -29.32 -18.64
N LEU A 365 12.49 -29.99 -17.75
CA LEU A 365 11.88 -29.35 -16.57
C LEU A 365 12.95 -28.84 -15.59
N ALA A 366 13.99 -29.63 -15.33
CA ALA A 366 15.10 -29.22 -14.47
C ALA A 366 15.86 -28.01 -15.04
N ALA A 367 16.06 -27.96 -16.36
CA ALA A 367 16.65 -26.80 -17.03
C ALA A 367 15.74 -25.56 -16.94
N ALA A 368 14.42 -25.74 -17.08
CA ALA A 368 13.46 -24.65 -16.89
C ALA A 368 13.46 -24.12 -15.45
N PHE A 369 13.51 -25.00 -14.44
CA PHE A 369 13.65 -24.63 -13.03
C PHE A 369 14.91 -23.79 -12.78
N ALA A 370 16.06 -24.23 -13.28
CA ALA A 370 17.31 -23.48 -13.13
C ALA A 370 17.25 -22.08 -13.76
N LYS A 371 16.64 -21.94 -14.95
CA LYS A 371 16.52 -20.65 -15.67
C LYS A 371 15.49 -19.71 -15.09
N THR A 372 14.55 -20.23 -14.29
CA THR A 372 13.45 -19.47 -13.71
C THR A 372 13.56 -19.32 -12.20
N GLU A 373 14.62 -19.87 -11.59
CA GLU A 373 14.86 -19.86 -10.15
C GLU A 373 13.68 -20.47 -9.35
N THR A 374 13.06 -21.51 -9.90
CA THR A 374 11.96 -22.23 -9.25
C THR A 374 12.35 -23.66 -8.92
N SER A 375 11.68 -24.27 -7.95
CA SER A 375 12.02 -25.62 -7.47
C SER A 375 10.88 -26.64 -7.63
N ARG A 376 9.65 -26.14 -7.87
CA ARG A 376 8.44 -26.96 -8.00
C ARG A 376 7.67 -26.59 -9.26
N GLN A 377 6.98 -27.56 -9.86
CA GLN A 377 6.16 -27.36 -11.06
C GLN A 377 5.10 -26.27 -10.85
N ALA A 378 4.45 -26.25 -9.68
CA ALA A 378 3.46 -25.24 -9.33
C ALA A 378 4.06 -23.82 -9.26
N GLU A 379 5.28 -23.68 -8.73
CA GLU A 379 6.00 -22.40 -8.66
C GLU A 379 6.36 -21.88 -10.05
N LEU A 380 6.86 -22.76 -10.92
CA LEU A 380 7.18 -22.45 -12.31
C LEU A 380 5.96 -21.97 -13.09
N VAL A 381 4.84 -22.70 -13.00
CA VAL A 381 3.60 -22.34 -13.69
C VAL A 381 3.06 -20.99 -13.17
N ALA A 382 3.04 -20.78 -11.86
CA ALA A 382 2.60 -19.51 -11.27
C ALA A 382 3.47 -18.32 -11.72
N LEU A 383 4.79 -18.48 -11.73
CA LEU A 383 5.74 -17.46 -12.21
C LEU A 383 5.50 -17.11 -13.68
N VAL A 384 5.28 -18.12 -14.51
CA VAL A 384 5.10 -17.97 -15.96
C VAL A 384 3.82 -17.21 -16.28
N ILE A 385 2.70 -17.59 -15.65
CA ILE A 385 1.42 -16.89 -15.77
C ILE A 385 1.59 -15.41 -15.39
N ARG A 386 2.25 -15.15 -14.24
CA ARG A 386 2.48 -13.80 -13.72
C ARG A 386 3.31 -12.91 -14.66
N ARG A 387 4.46 -13.39 -15.15
CA ARG A 387 5.40 -12.56 -15.94
C ARG A 387 4.94 -12.34 -17.38
N LEU A 388 4.21 -13.28 -17.96
CA LEU A 388 3.63 -13.13 -19.30
C LEU A 388 2.43 -12.19 -19.33
N GLN A 389 1.66 -12.15 -18.24
CA GLN A 389 0.63 -11.13 -18.05
C GLN A 389 1.26 -9.73 -17.95
N TRP A 390 2.38 -9.57 -17.23
CA TRP A 390 3.12 -8.29 -17.16
C TRP A 390 3.68 -7.82 -18.51
N HIS A 391 4.29 -8.70 -19.31
CA HIS A 391 4.84 -8.32 -20.62
C HIS A 391 3.77 -7.98 -21.67
N ARG A 392 2.58 -8.60 -21.61
CA ARG A 392 1.45 -8.20 -22.45
C ARG A 392 0.91 -6.81 -22.07
N ILE A 393 0.87 -6.50 -20.78
CA ILE A 393 0.45 -5.17 -20.27
C ILE A 393 1.39 -4.05 -20.74
N VAL A 394 2.70 -4.28 -20.78
CA VAL A 394 3.70 -3.26 -21.16
C VAL A 394 3.95 -3.20 -22.69
N GLY A 395 3.74 -4.31 -23.40
CA GLY A 395 3.99 -4.40 -24.85
C GLY A 395 3.00 -3.63 -25.73
N GLU A 396 1.78 -3.38 -25.25
CA GLU A 396 0.75 -2.60 -25.97
C GLU A 396 0.72 -1.11 -25.55
N LEU A 397 1.57 -0.70 -24.61
CA LEU A 397 1.78 0.69 -24.20
C LEU A 397 2.93 1.39 -24.96
N ARG A 398 3.39 0.82 -26.08
CA ARG A 398 4.41 1.40 -26.96
C ARG A 398 3.91 1.64 -28.38
#